data_AF-A0AAU1GTP3-F1
#
_entry.id   AF-A0AAU1GTP3-F1
#
_cell.length_a   1.000
_cell.length_b   1.000
_cell.length_c   1.000
_cell.angle_alpha   90.00
_cell.angle_beta   90.00
_cell.angle_gamma   90.00
#
_symmetry.space_group_name_H-M   'P 1'
#
loop_
_entity.id
_entity.type
_entity.pdbx_description
1 polymer ?
#
loop_
_entity_poly.entity_id
_entity_poly.type
_entity_poly.pdbx_seq_one_letter_code
_entity_poly.pdbx_strand_id
1 'polypeptide(L)'
;MSDAFTVLWTHDTCRALRKAGRVGERPPVAFSGVHSSLPAWSGARAGDEVYAVHVNRREVFVVSRMRVLDVERGECCGTAPGTWEDPAYPGHEDWSMLGADGCGAEAVHVEATPVRFDAAIPGELLARLTWRNRRGRTRALKYVVDGRLENSISLQGFYRLTPEGADELATLSAGSGT
;
A
#
# COMPACT_ATOMS: atom_id res chain seq x y z
N MET A 1 -19.30 -2.80 -6.56
CA MET A 1 -18.23 -3.73 -6.15
C MET A 1 -17.01 -2.89 -5.89
N SER A 2 -16.41 -3.07 -4.72
CA SER A 2 -15.09 -2.51 -4.42
C SER A 2 -14.03 -3.21 -5.24
N ASP A 3 -13.02 -2.46 -5.67
CA ASP A 3 -11.81 -3.00 -6.25
C ASP A 3 -10.77 -3.27 -5.14
N ALA A 4 -9.80 -4.12 -5.45
CA ALA A 4 -8.64 -4.34 -4.60
C ALA A 4 -7.36 -3.94 -5.36
N PHE A 5 -6.41 -3.34 -4.67
CA PHE A 5 -5.16 -2.86 -5.24
C PHE A 5 -3.96 -3.33 -4.45
N THR A 6 -2.80 -3.35 -5.10
CA THR A 6 -1.50 -3.49 -4.42
C THR A 6 -0.72 -2.20 -4.54
N VAL A 7 0.01 -1.87 -3.47
CA VAL A 7 0.94 -0.74 -3.45
C VAL A 7 2.28 -1.18 -2.86
N LEU A 8 3.38 -0.88 -3.53
CA LEU A 8 4.72 -1.20 -2.99
C LEU A 8 5.10 -0.16 -1.94
N TRP A 9 5.24 -0.60 -0.69
CA TRP A 9 6.01 0.14 0.30
C TRP A 9 7.48 -0.23 0.15
N THR A 10 8.28 0.77 -0.21
CA THR A 10 9.69 0.58 -0.53
C THR A 10 10.48 0.09 0.68
N HIS A 11 11.70 -0.39 0.44
CA HIS A 11 12.57 -0.79 1.53
C HIS A 11 12.82 0.35 2.52
N ASP A 12 12.93 1.59 2.04
CA ASP A 12 13.16 2.76 2.88
C ASP A 12 11.91 3.10 3.72
N THR A 13 10.71 3.08 3.13
CA THR A 13 9.45 3.24 3.86
C THR A 13 9.32 2.19 4.97
N CYS A 14 9.54 0.91 4.64
CA CYS A 14 9.45 -0.17 5.62
C CYS A 14 10.55 -0.11 6.69
N ARG A 15 11.76 0.33 6.34
CA ARG A 15 12.83 0.59 7.31
C ARG A 15 12.44 1.73 8.26
N ALA A 16 11.87 2.82 7.74
CA ALA A 16 11.42 3.96 8.55
C ALA A 16 10.31 3.56 9.52
N LEU A 17 9.31 2.78 9.06
CA LEU A 17 8.24 2.23 9.92
C LEU A 17 8.81 1.41 11.09
N ARG A 18 9.77 0.52 10.83
CA ARG A 18 10.43 -0.25 11.90
C ARG A 18 11.19 0.65 12.87
N LYS A 19 11.98 1.61 12.35
CA LYS A 19 12.77 2.54 13.17
C LYS A 19 11.88 3.41 14.07
N ALA A 20 10.70 3.81 13.56
CA ALA A 20 9.71 4.59 14.29
C ALA A 20 8.80 3.76 15.21
N GLY A 21 9.05 2.44 15.36
CA GLY A 21 8.30 1.59 16.28
C GLY A 21 6.89 1.20 15.82
N ARG A 22 6.53 1.41 14.54
CA ARG A 22 5.14 1.26 14.06
C ARG A 22 4.67 -0.17 13.84
N VAL A 23 5.49 -1.17 14.14
CA VAL A 23 5.09 -2.59 14.03
C VAL A 23 4.02 -2.89 15.06
N GLY A 24 2.90 -3.48 14.63
CA GLY A 24 1.73 -3.71 15.49
C GLY A 24 0.76 -2.51 15.56
N GLU A 25 1.16 -1.34 15.07
CA GLU A 25 0.27 -0.17 14.97
C GLU A 25 -0.49 -0.14 13.64
N ARG A 26 -1.61 0.58 13.62
CA ARG A 26 -2.49 0.69 12.46
C ARG A 26 -2.37 2.08 11.86
N PRO A 27 -1.91 2.23 10.60
CA PRO A 27 -1.90 3.52 9.94
C PRO A 27 -3.35 4.01 9.76
N PRO A 28 -3.70 5.22 10.23
CA PRO A 28 -5.01 5.82 9.96
C PRO A 28 -5.07 6.45 8.56
N VAL A 29 -3.91 6.69 7.96
CA VAL A 29 -3.73 7.42 6.71
C VAL A 29 -2.61 6.78 5.89
N ALA A 30 -2.75 6.84 4.58
CA ALA A 30 -1.67 6.67 3.61
C ALA A 30 -1.62 7.90 2.70
N PHE A 31 -0.59 8.02 1.87
CA PHE A 31 -0.45 9.17 0.98
C PHE A 31 -0.35 8.72 -0.47
N SER A 32 -1.17 9.34 -1.30
CA SER A 32 -1.03 9.35 -2.74
C SER A 32 -0.07 10.46 -3.13
N GLY A 33 0.58 10.39 -4.29
CA GLY A 33 1.31 11.53 -4.83
C GLY A 33 1.30 11.61 -6.34
N VAL A 34 1.69 12.79 -6.84
CA VAL A 34 1.67 13.14 -8.27
C VAL A 34 2.93 12.70 -9.03
N HIS A 35 3.98 12.33 -8.30
CA HIS A 35 5.26 11.87 -8.86
C HIS A 35 5.49 10.39 -8.55
N SER A 36 6.43 9.74 -9.27
CA SER A 36 6.80 8.35 -9.05
C SER A 36 7.42 8.05 -7.68
N SER A 37 7.75 9.09 -6.90
CA SER A 37 8.22 8.96 -5.51
C SER A 37 7.12 8.46 -4.57
N LEU A 38 5.85 8.68 -4.91
CA LEU A 38 4.70 8.14 -4.20
C LEU A 38 3.82 7.34 -5.16
N PRO A 39 3.13 6.31 -4.66
CA PRO A 39 2.10 5.65 -5.44
C PRO A 39 1.00 6.66 -5.79
N ALA A 40 0.60 6.72 -7.06
CA ALA A 40 -0.60 7.44 -7.43
C ALA A 40 -1.81 6.55 -7.13
N TRP A 41 -2.57 6.82 -6.06
CA TRP A 41 -3.80 6.09 -5.70
C TRP A 41 -4.96 6.41 -6.64
N SER A 42 -4.64 6.95 -7.81
CA SER A 42 -5.56 7.31 -8.89
C SER A 42 -6.53 6.17 -9.20
N GLY A 43 -7.81 6.40 -8.92
CA GLY A 43 -8.88 5.45 -9.17
C GLY A 43 -9.26 4.54 -7.99
N ALA A 44 -8.63 4.70 -6.83
CA ALA A 44 -9.18 4.22 -5.57
C ALA A 44 -10.42 5.05 -5.18
N ARG A 45 -11.34 4.42 -4.46
CA ARG A 45 -12.56 5.04 -3.93
C ARG A 45 -12.85 4.48 -2.55
N ALA A 46 -13.69 5.18 -1.78
CA ALA A 46 -14.22 4.66 -0.53
C ALA A 46 -14.79 3.24 -0.71
N GLY A 47 -14.38 2.33 0.17
CA GLY A 47 -14.73 0.92 0.15
C GLY A 47 -13.73 0.00 -0.59
N ASP A 48 -12.80 0.54 -1.37
CA ASP A 48 -11.74 -0.25 -2.01
C ASP A 48 -10.73 -0.79 -0.98
N GLU A 49 -10.12 -1.93 -1.30
CA GLU A 49 -9.08 -2.55 -0.47
C GLU A 49 -7.70 -2.30 -1.10
N VAL A 50 -6.68 -2.06 -0.27
CA VAL A 50 -5.31 -1.83 -0.70
C VAL A 50 -4.37 -2.68 0.15
N TYR A 51 -3.58 -3.52 -0.50
CA TYR A 51 -2.54 -4.32 0.12
C TYR A 51 -1.20 -3.62 -0.05
N ALA A 52 -0.68 -3.06 1.05
CA ALA A 52 0.70 -2.61 1.11
C ALA A 52 1.62 -3.83 1.08
N VAL A 53 2.44 -3.94 0.05
CA VAL A 53 3.39 -5.03 -0.12
C VAL A 53 4.82 -4.54 0.03
N HIS A 54 5.70 -5.40 0.53
CA HIS A 54 7.12 -5.12 0.67
C HIS A 54 7.95 -6.26 0.11
N VAL A 55 9.03 -5.92 -0.59
CA VAL A 55 9.99 -6.92 -1.09
C VAL A 55 11.24 -6.89 -0.23
N ASN A 56 11.60 -8.04 0.33
CA ASN A 56 12.81 -8.22 1.11
C ASN A 56 13.47 -9.55 0.74
N ARG A 57 14.77 -9.52 0.38
CA ARG A 57 15.53 -10.73 0.01
C ARG A 57 14.81 -11.61 -1.04
N ARG A 58 14.16 -10.99 -2.04
CA ARG A 58 13.36 -11.63 -3.11
C ARG A 58 12.06 -12.30 -2.65
N GLU A 59 11.64 -12.11 -1.40
CA GLU A 59 10.33 -12.52 -0.90
C GLU A 59 9.40 -11.31 -0.82
N VAL A 60 8.11 -11.53 -1.02
CA VAL A 60 7.08 -10.48 -1.00
C VAL A 60 6.21 -10.68 0.23
N PHE A 61 6.00 -9.62 1.00
CA PHE A 61 5.23 -9.64 2.23
C PHE A 61 4.03 -8.70 2.11
N VAL A 62 2.89 -9.09 2.66
CA VAL A 62 1.81 -8.14 2.95
C VAL A 62 2.15 -7.44 4.26
N VAL A 63 2.38 -6.13 4.19
CA VAL A 63 2.74 -5.30 5.35
C VAL A 63 1.51 -4.83 6.10
N SER A 64 0.48 -4.42 5.36
CA SER A 64 -0.82 -4.04 5.91
C SER A 64 -1.88 -4.12 4.81
N ARG A 65 -3.07 -4.59 5.18
CA ARG A 65 -4.30 -4.42 4.40
C ARG A 65 -4.98 -3.13 4.87
N MET A 66 -5.41 -2.30 3.93
CA MET A 66 -6.03 -1.01 4.17
C MET A 66 -7.33 -0.91 3.39
N ARG A 67 -8.45 -0.68 4.07
CA ARG A 67 -9.70 -0.31 3.42
C ARG A 67 -9.78 1.20 3.30
N VAL A 68 -9.99 1.71 2.09
CA VAL A 68 -10.14 3.15 1.85
C VAL A 68 -11.46 3.64 2.45
N LEU A 69 -11.38 4.63 3.33
CA LEU A 69 -12.52 5.30 3.93
C LEU A 69 -12.87 6.57 3.14
N ASP A 70 -11.86 7.39 2.86
CA ASP A 70 -12.00 8.65 2.13
C ASP A 70 -10.68 9.01 1.45
N VAL A 71 -10.75 9.77 0.36
CA VAL A 71 -9.62 10.31 -0.40
C VAL A 71 -9.54 11.84 -0.30
N GLU A 72 -10.54 12.48 0.31
CA GLU A 72 -10.54 13.91 0.58
C GLU A 72 -9.76 14.25 1.86
N ARG A 73 -9.36 15.53 1.99
CA ARG A 73 -8.74 16.02 3.24
C ARG A 73 -9.76 15.95 4.38
N GLY A 74 -9.45 15.19 5.41
CA GLY A 74 -10.30 15.03 6.60
C GLY A 74 -9.92 16.00 7.71
N GLU A 75 -10.75 16.07 8.76
CA GLU A 75 -10.47 16.92 9.94
C GLU A 75 -9.16 16.53 10.65
N CYS A 76 -8.81 15.24 10.64
CA CYS A 76 -7.57 14.72 11.23
C CYS A 76 -6.30 15.21 10.51
N CYS A 77 -6.42 15.76 9.30
CA CYS A 77 -5.30 16.34 8.56
C CYS A 77 -4.96 17.76 9.02
N GLY A 78 -5.76 18.38 9.89
CA GLY A 78 -5.58 19.76 10.31
C GLY A 78 -5.75 20.79 9.18
N THR A 79 -5.43 22.04 9.48
CA THR A 79 -5.54 23.16 8.52
C THR A 79 -4.59 22.95 7.34
N ALA A 80 -5.07 23.24 6.13
CA ALA A 80 -4.24 23.21 4.93
C ALA A 80 -3.07 24.21 5.04
N PRO A 81 -1.88 23.86 4.54
CA PRO A 81 -0.72 24.73 4.61
C PRO A 81 -1.00 26.05 3.85
N GLY A 82 -0.63 27.18 4.46
CA GLY A 82 -0.71 28.49 3.80
C GLY A 82 0.51 28.77 2.91
N THR A 83 1.63 28.13 3.23
CA THR A 83 2.92 28.25 2.55
C THR A 83 3.58 26.88 2.40
N TRP A 84 4.66 26.80 1.62
CA TRP A 84 5.41 25.55 1.43
C TRP A 84 6.22 25.12 2.67
N GLU A 85 6.45 26.03 3.62
CA GLU A 85 7.18 25.76 4.87
C GLU A 85 6.26 25.12 5.92
N ASP A 86 4.95 25.32 5.80
CA ASP A 86 3.97 24.75 6.71
C ASP A 86 3.87 23.23 6.52
N PRO A 87 3.67 22.44 7.60
CA PRO A 87 3.42 21.02 7.45
C PRO A 87 2.19 20.77 6.58
N ALA A 88 2.30 19.89 5.58
CA ALA A 88 1.20 19.60 4.67
C ALA A 88 0.01 18.90 5.37
N TYR A 89 0.32 18.09 6.38
CA TYR A 89 -0.64 17.27 7.13
C TYR A 89 -0.33 17.25 8.63
N PRO A 90 -0.59 18.36 9.36
CA PRO A 90 -0.51 18.39 10.81
C PRO A 90 -1.37 17.27 11.44
N GLY A 91 -0.85 16.57 12.45
CA GLY A 91 -1.53 15.43 13.11
C GLY A 91 -1.23 14.06 12.51
N HIS A 92 -0.39 13.99 11.46
CA HIS A 92 0.06 12.74 10.84
C HIS A 92 1.58 12.53 10.91
N GLU A 93 2.26 13.20 11.85
CA GLU A 93 3.72 13.18 12.02
C GLU A 93 4.25 11.76 12.25
N ASP A 94 3.51 10.99 13.06
CA ASP A 94 3.80 9.58 13.38
C ASP A 94 3.78 8.66 12.15
N TRP A 95 3.14 9.09 11.06
CA TRP A 95 2.96 8.33 9.82
C TRP A 95 3.54 9.07 8.60
N SER A 96 4.31 10.13 8.82
CA SER A 96 4.90 10.99 7.77
C SER A 96 5.71 10.20 6.73
N MET A 97 6.39 9.13 7.15
CA MET A 97 7.17 8.25 6.28
C MET A 97 6.35 7.52 5.21
N LEU A 98 5.02 7.51 5.32
CA LEU A 98 4.11 7.01 4.29
C LEU A 98 3.90 8.00 3.14
N GLY A 99 4.43 9.22 3.24
CA GLY A 99 4.46 10.20 2.16
C GLY A 99 3.84 11.56 2.48
N ALA A 100 3.61 11.91 3.76
CA ALA A 100 2.98 13.18 4.13
C ALA A 100 3.72 14.40 3.56
N ASP A 101 5.05 14.33 3.53
CA ASP A 101 5.93 15.40 3.02
C ASP A 101 6.25 15.26 1.53
N GLY A 102 5.57 14.35 0.83
CA GLY A 102 5.74 14.18 -0.60
C GLY A 102 5.21 15.39 -1.38
N CYS A 103 5.92 15.78 -2.43
CA CYS A 103 5.44 16.85 -3.31
C CYS A 103 4.11 16.42 -3.97
N GLY A 104 3.08 17.25 -3.78
CA GLY A 104 1.71 16.96 -4.23
C GLY A 104 1.12 15.72 -3.56
N ALA A 105 1.52 15.42 -2.32
CA ALA A 105 0.91 14.37 -1.55
C ALA A 105 -0.58 14.67 -1.31
N GLU A 106 -1.41 13.64 -1.36
CA GLU A 106 -2.84 13.67 -1.03
C GLU A 106 -3.11 12.59 0.03
N ALA A 107 -3.77 12.97 1.13
CA ALA A 107 -4.12 12.02 2.19
C ALA A 107 -5.20 11.05 1.71
N VAL A 108 -5.02 9.77 2.02
CA VAL A 108 -6.01 8.72 1.85
C VAL A 108 -6.29 8.10 3.21
N HIS A 109 -7.49 8.32 3.73
CA HIS A 109 -7.93 7.81 5.03
C HIS A 109 -8.25 6.34 4.91
N VAL A 110 -7.74 5.54 5.84
CA VAL A 110 -7.84 4.09 5.76
C VAL A 110 -8.20 3.45 7.11
N GLU A 111 -8.95 2.38 7.04
CA GLU A 111 -9.05 1.40 8.12
C GLU A 111 -8.03 0.30 7.84
N ALA A 112 -6.94 0.27 8.62
CA ALA A 112 -5.82 -0.63 8.37
C ALA A 112 -5.72 -1.78 9.38
N THR A 113 -5.16 -2.89 8.91
CA THR A 113 -4.59 -3.91 9.79
C THR A 113 -3.25 -3.42 10.37
N PRO A 114 -2.79 -3.98 11.50
CA PRO A 114 -1.48 -3.67 12.04
C PRO A 114 -0.33 -3.87 11.04
N VAL A 115 0.66 -2.98 11.05
CA VAL A 115 1.89 -3.13 10.27
C VAL A 115 2.64 -4.37 10.76
N ARG A 116 2.97 -5.25 9.81
CA ARG A 116 3.69 -6.50 10.07
C ARG A 116 4.70 -6.79 8.96
N PHE A 117 5.63 -7.72 9.19
CA PHE A 117 6.70 -8.05 8.23
C PHE A 117 6.97 -9.55 8.13
N ASP A 118 6.01 -10.36 8.55
CA ASP A 118 6.07 -11.81 8.68
C ASP A 118 5.00 -12.52 7.82
N ALA A 119 4.04 -11.79 7.24
CA ALA A 119 3.04 -12.34 6.32
C ALA A 119 3.59 -12.43 4.89
N ALA A 120 4.45 -13.42 4.65
CA ALA A 120 4.98 -13.72 3.33
C ALA A 120 3.86 -14.23 2.39
N ILE A 121 3.83 -13.70 1.16
CA ILE A 121 3.02 -14.25 0.07
C ILE A 121 3.72 -15.52 -0.41
N PRO A 122 3.07 -16.71 -0.33
CA PRO A 122 3.66 -17.95 -0.81
C PRO A 122 4.07 -17.84 -2.28
N GLY A 123 5.19 -18.46 -2.67
CA GLY A 123 5.70 -18.35 -4.04
C GLY A 123 4.72 -18.79 -5.13
N GLU A 124 3.97 -19.86 -4.86
CA GLU A 124 2.88 -20.34 -5.75
C GLU A 124 1.73 -19.34 -5.87
N LEU A 125 1.40 -18.63 -4.78
CA LEU A 125 0.42 -17.57 -4.84
C LEU A 125 0.98 -16.36 -5.61
N LEU A 126 2.21 -15.95 -5.33
CA LEU A 126 2.89 -14.85 -5.99
C LEU A 126 2.94 -15.03 -7.52
N ALA A 127 3.20 -16.25 -7.99
CA ALA A 127 3.22 -16.59 -9.41
C ALA A 127 1.83 -16.52 -10.08
N ARG A 128 0.75 -16.72 -9.32
CA ARG A 128 -0.64 -16.71 -9.81
C ARG A 128 -1.32 -15.34 -9.69
N LEU A 129 -0.80 -14.44 -8.85
CA LEU A 129 -1.36 -13.10 -8.70
C LEU A 129 -1.45 -12.40 -10.06
N THR A 130 -2.64 -11.85 -10.32
CA THR A 130 -2.98 -11.23 -11.59
C THR A 130 -3.57 -9.86 -11.34
N TRP A 131 -3.14 -8.89 -12.15
CA TRP A 131 -3.65 -7.52 -12.13
C TRP A 131 -4.42 -7.23 -13.40
N ARG A 132 -5.40 -6.34 -13.31
CA ARG A 132 -6.21 -5.89 -14.44
C ARG A 132 -6.16 -4.38 -14.59
N ASN A 133 -6.24 -3.91 -15.82
CA ASN A 133 -6.45 -2.48 -16.08
C ASN A 133 -7.95 -2.13 -16.16
N ARG A 134 -8.28 -0.85 -16.37
CA ARG A 134 -9.67 -0.37 -16.53
C ARG A 134 -10.41 -0.99 -17.71
N ARG A 135 -9.71 -1.54 -18.71
CA ARG A 135 -10.29 -2.25 -19.86
C ARG A 135 -10.40 -3.76 -19.62
N GLY A 136 -10.13 -4.24 -18.40
CA GLY A 136 -10.19 -5.67 -18.05
C GLY A 136 -9.03 -6.52 -18.55
N ARG A 137 -8.03 -5.94 -19.23
CA ARG A 137 -6.86 -6.71 -19.68
C ARG A 137 -6.01 -7.09 -18.48
N THR A 138 -5.68 -8.36 -18.39
CA THR A 138 -4.91 -8.94 -17.30
C THR A 138 -3.41 -8.98 -17.58
N ARG A 139 -2.62 -8.99 -16.52
CA ARG A 139 -1.18 -9.25 -16.55
C ARG A 139 -0.76 -9.96 -15.27
N ALA A 140 0.17 -10.91 -15.40
CA ALA A 140 0.84 -11.55 -14.27
C ALA A 140 2.04 -10.70 -13.80
N LEU A 141 2.60 -11.08 -12.65
CA LEU A 141 3.84 -10.48 -12.17
C LEU A 141 5.03 -10.91 -13.04
N LYS A 142 5.89 -9.96 -13.40
CA LYS A 142 7.14 -10.27 -14.10
C LYS A 142 8.24 -10.61 -13.08
N TYR A 143 9.20 -11.42 -13.50
CA TYR A 143 10.42 -11.77 -12.75
C TYR A 143 10.19 -12.64 -11.51
N VAL A 144 9.12 -13.42 -11.51
CA VAL A 144 8.94 -14.50 -10.53
C VAL A 144 9.72 -15.73 -11.05
N VAL A 145 10.69 -16.18 -10.27
CA VAL A 145 11.54 -17.34 -10.55
C VAL A 145 11.58 -18.19 -9.29
N ASP A 146 11.22 -19.47 -9.39
CA ASP A 146 11.17 -20.42 -8.27
C ASP A 146 10.41 -19.86 -7.04
N GLY A 147 9.28 -19.18 -7.29
CA GLY A 147 8.45 -18.57 -6.26
C GLY A 147 9.04 -17.31 -5.60
N ARG A 148 10.17 -16.80 -6.09
CA ARG A 148 10.84 -15.59 -5.59
C ARG A 148 10.81 -14.49 -6.63
N LEU A 149 10.86 -13.23 -6.17
CA LEU A 149 10.86 -12.06 -7.03
C LEU A 149 12.28 -11.54 -7.27
N GLU A 150 12.82 -11.76 -8.47
CA GLU A 150 14.15 -11.30 -8.85
C GLU A 150 14.21 -9.78 -9.08
N ASN A 151 13.09 -9.16 -9.46
CA ASN A 151 12.99 -7.72 -9.66
C ASN A 151 11.60 -7.19 -9.33
N SER A 152 11.53 -6.14 -8.50
CA SER A 152 10.29 -5.54 -8.01
C SER A 152 9.67 -4.49 -8.93
N ILE A 153 10.27 -4.18 -10.08
CA ILE A 153 9.78 -3.14 -11.00
C ILE A 153 8.32 -3.38 -11.43
N SER A 154 7.89 -4.63 -11.52
CA SER A 154 6.52 -5.01 -11.88
C SER A 154 5.50 -4.78 -10.75
N LEU A 155 5.97 -4.59 -9.50
CA LEU A 155 5.18 -4.19 -8.33
C LEU A 155 5.18 -2.68 -8.09
N GLN A 156 6.10 -1.92 -8.70
CA GLN A 156 6.13 -0.46 -8.54
C GLN A 156 4.93 0.18 -9.22
N GLY A 157 4.02 0.73 -8.42
CA GLY A 157 2.81 1.41 -8.87
C GLY A 157 1.60 1.06 -7.99
N PHE A 158 0.44 1.53 -8.44
CA PHE A 158 -0.85 1.24 -7.84
C PHE A 158 -1.68 0.42 -8.82
N TYR A 159 -1.76 -0.89 -8.57
CA TYR A 159 -2.32 -1.83 -9.54
C TYR A 159 -3.52 -2.57 -8.97
N ARG A 160 -4.58 -2.60 -9.77
CA ARG A 160 -5.81 -3.30 -9.44
C ARG A 160 -5.66 -4.81 -9.65
N LEU A 161 -6.02 -5.59 -8.65
CA LEU A 161 -6.07 -7.05 -8.70
C LEU A 161 -7.29 -7.53 -9.48
N THR A 162 -7.22 -8.75 -10.01
CA THR A 162 -8.45 -9.49 -10.35
C THR A 162 -9.18 -9.90 -9.06
N PRO A 163 -10.50 -10.17 -9.10
CA PRO A 163 -11.23 -10.62 -7.92
C PRO A 163 -10.59 -11.84 -7.25
N GLU A 164 -10.13 -12.82 -8.04
CA GLU A 164 -9.51 -14.04 -7.53
C GLU A 164 -8.21 -13.73 -6.78
N GLY A 165 -7.39 -12.83 -7.31
CA GLY A 165 -6.17 -12.38 -6.63
C GLY A 165 -6.46 -11.58 -5.36
N ALA A 166 -7.57 -10.85 -5.33
CA ALA A 166 -8.02 -10.12 -4.15
C ALA A 166 -8.46 -11.08 -3.03
N ASP A 167 -9.21 -12.12 -3.36
CA ASP A 167 -9.70 -13.12 -2.42
C ASP A 167 -8.55 -13.94 -1.79
N GLU A 168 -7.55 -14.29 -2.60
CA GLU A 168 -6.34 -14.98 -2.13
C GLU A 168 -5.55 -14.11 -1.12
N LEU A 169 -5.36 -12.82 -1.41
CA LEU A 169 -4.67 -11.91 -0.49
C LEU A 169 -5.51 -11.59 0.77
N ALA A 170 -6.84 -11.53 0.64
CA ALA A 170 -7.73 -11.36 1.78
C ALA A 170 -7.60 -12.54 2.76
N THR A 171 -7.59 -13.76 2.23
CA THR A 171 -7.41 -15.00 3.00
C THR A 171 -6.06 -15.01 3.72
N LEU A 172 -4.97 -14.67 3.01
CA LEU A 172 -3.63 -14.57 3.60
C LEU A 172 -3.58 -13.55 4.75
N SER A 173 -4.22 -12.39 4.55
CA SER A 173 -4.21 -11.30 5.52
C SER A 173 -5.09 -11.58 6.75
N ALA A 174 -6.12 -12.42 6.61
CA ALA A 174 -6.97 -12.85 7.72
C ALA A 174 -6.31 -13.95 8.58
N GLY A 175 -5.50 -14.83 7.97
CA GLY A 175 -4.94 -16.03 8.61
C GLY A 175 -3.78 -15.81 9.58
N SER A 176 -3.53 -14.57 10.00
CA SER A 176 -2.31 -14.22 10.74
C SER A 176 -2.58 -13.59 12.12
N GLY A 177 -3.74 -13.91 12.71
CA GLY A 177 -4.10 -13.59 14.08
C GLY A 177 -4.27 -14.86 14.91
N THR A 178 -3.18 -15.31 15.53
CA THR A 178 -3.14 -16.14 16.74
C THR A 178 -1.95 -15.73 17.57
#